data_AF-I6V5K9-F1
#
_entry.id   AF-I6V5K9-F1
#
_cell.length_a   1.000
_cell.length_b   1.000
_cell.length_c   1.000
_cell.angle_alpha   90.00
_cell.angle_beta   90.00
_cell.angle_gamma   90.00
#
_symmetry.space_group_name_H-M   'P 1'
#
loop_
_entity.id
_entity.type
_entity.pdbx_description
1 polymer ?
#
loop_
_entity_poly.entity_id
_entity_poly.type
_entity_poly.pdbx_seq_one_letter_code
_entity_poly.pdbx_strand_id
1 'polypeptide(L)'
;VFQAEHNMLMHPFHQLGVAGVFGGSLFSAMHGSLVTSSLIRETTENESANYGYKFGQEEETYNIVAAHGYFGRLIFQYASFNNSRALHFFLGLWPVVGIWFTALGVMTMAFNLNG
;
A
#
# COMPACT_ATOMS: atom_id res chain seq x y z
N VAL A 1 -15.62 -11.81 24.16
CA VAL A 1 -17.00 -12.16 23.75
C VAL A 1 -17.00 -12.62 22.29
N PHE A 2 -16.78 -11.74 21.30
CA PHE A 2 -16.85 -12.10 19.87
C PHE A 2 -15.97 -13.29 19.44
N GLN A 3 -14.69 -13.35 19.85
CA GLN A 3 -13.84 -14.51 19.57
C GLN A 3 -14.37 -15.81 20.23
N ALA A 4 -14.89 -15.71 21.45
CA ALA A 4 -15.39 -16.88 22.17
C ALA A 4 -16.68 -17.44 21.53
N GLU A 5 -17.51 -16.57 20.96
CA GLU A 5 -18.80 -16.95 20.36
C GLU A 5 -18.70 -17.31 18.87
N HIS A 6 -17.76 -16.70 18.15
CA HIS A 6 -17.71 -16.80 16.69
C HIS A 6 -16.40 -17.34 16.10
N ASN A 7 -15.39 -17.60 16.94
CA ASN A 7 -14.08 -18.07 16.50
C ASN A 7 -13.45 -17.20 15.37
N MET A 8 -13.67 -15.88 15.45
CA MET A 8 -13.30 -14.89 14.42
C MET A 8 -11.88 -15.03 13.87
N LEU A 9 -10.89 -15.38 14.69
CA LEU A 9 -9.50 -15.55 14.24
C LEU A 9 -9.34 -16.65 13.18
N MET A 10 -10.24 -17.64 13.17
CA MET A 10 -10.27 -18.72 12.18
C MET A 10 -11.13 -18.40 10.95
N HIS A 11 -11.95 -17.34 11.01
CA HIS A 11 -12.81 -16.97 9.89
C HIS A 11 -11.98 -16.38 8.73
N PRO A 12 -12.11 -16.90 7.49
CA PRO A 12 -11.26 -16.49 6.37
C PRO A 12 -11.41 -15.01 6.01
N PHE A 13 -12.62 -14.44 6.15
CA PHE A 13 -12.81 -13.01 5.90
C PHE A 13 -12.11 -12.10 6.92
N HIS A 14 -11.93 -12.56 8.17
CA HIS A 14 -11.10 -11.84 9.13
C HIS A 14 -9.62 -11.91 8.74
N GLN A 15 -9.14 -13.08 8.31
CA GLN A 15 -7.76 -13.25 7.83
C GLN A 15 -7.45 -12.40 6.58
N LEU A 16 -8.40 -12.32 5.64
CA LEU A 16 -8.32 -11.39 4.50
C LEU A 16 -8.26 -9.93 4.95
N GLY A 17 -9.03 -9.57 5.97
CA GLY A 17 -8.95 -8.27 6.65
C GLY A 17 -7.57 -7.95 7.20
N VAL A 18 -6.98 -8.89 7.94
CA VAL A 18 -5.62 -8.79 8.48
C VAL A 18 -4.59 -8.61 7.37
N ALA A 19 -4.68 -9.41 6.29
CA ALA A 19 -3.82 -9.27 5.12
C ALA A 19 -3.99 -7.89 4.43
N GLY A 20 -5.23 -7.38 4.39
CA GLY A 20 -5.54 -6.03 3.90
C GLY A 20 -4.83 -4.93 4.68
N VAL A 21 -4.92 -4.93 6.01
CA VAL A 21 -4.33 -3.86 6.84
C VAL A 21 -2.81 -3.97 6.96
N PHE A 22 -2.26 -5.18 7.07
CA PHE A 22 -0.82 -5.39 7.10
C PHE A 22 -0.19 -5.09 5.75
N GLY A 23 -0.79 -5.59 4.66
CA GLY A 23 -0.35 -5.25 3.31
C GLY A 23 -0.50 -3.76 3.01
N GLY A 24 -1.61 -3.11 3.41
CA GLY A 24 -1.79 -1.67 3.25
C GLY A 24 -0.70 -0.84 3.95
N SER A 25 -0.37 -1.19 5.20
CA SER A 25 0.72 -0.56 5.95
C SER A 25 2.08 -0.78 5.29
N LEU A 26 2.35 -2.01 4.84
CA LEU A 26 3.57 -2.38 4.12
C LEU A 26 3.72 -1.58 2.82
N PHE A 27 2.67 -1.52 2.00
CA PHE A 27 2.70 -0.84 0.71
C PHE A 27 2.76 0.67 0.85
N SER A 28 2.19 1.25 1.92
CA SER A 28 2.38 2.66 2.26
C SER A 28 3.86 2.97 2.53
N ALA A 29 4.52 2.19 3.39
CA ALA A 29 5.95 2.35 3.67
C ALA A 29 6.82 2.12 2.44
N MET A 30 6.51 1.08 1.66
CA MET A 30 7.20 0.77 0.39
C MET A 30 7.08 1.92 -0.60
N HIS A 31 5.87 2.43 -0.86
CA HIS A 31 5.66 3.51 -1.81
C HIS A 31 6.39 4.79 -1.37
N GLY A 32 6.23 5.20 -0.10
CA GLY A 32 6.89 6.39 0.43
C GLY A 32 8.42 6.32 0.35
N SER A 33 9.01 5.16 0.66
CA SER A 33 10.46 4.96 0.57
C SER A 33 10.99 4.95 -0.87
N LEU A 34 10.27 4.35 -1.82
CA LEU A 34 10.68 4.32 -3.24
C LEU A 34 10.58 5.71 -3.89
N VAL A 35 9.52 6.47 -3.60
CA VAL A 35 9.40 7.85 -4.09
C VAL A 35 10.50 8.73 -3.48
N THR A 36 10.67 8.69 -2.15
CA THR A 36 11.69 9.52 -1.46
C THR A 36 13.11 9.21 -1.91
N SER A 37 13.43 7.94 -2.18
CA SER A 37 14.77 7.53 -2.64
C SER A 37 15.09 7.89 -4.09
N SER A 38 14.09 8.36 -4.86
CA SER A 38 14.24 8.68 -6.28
C SER A 38 13.88 10.13 -6.61
N LEU A 39 13.79 11.00 -5.60
CA LEU A 39 13.62 12.45 -5.80
C LEU A 39 14.75 13.02 -6.66
N ILE A 40 14.38 13.88 -7.61
CA ILE A 40 15.35 14.64 -8.40
C ILE A 40 15.96 15.71 -7.49
N ARG A 41 17.28 15.90 -7.58
CA ARG A 41 17.98 16.87 -6.73
C ARG A 41 17.73 18.29 -7.23
N GLU A 42 16.84 19.00 -6.54
CA GLU A 42 16.48 20.40 -6.82
C GLU A 42 16.92 21.39 -5.72
N THR A 43 17.56 20.89 -4.66
CA THR A 43 17.99 21.69 -3.51
C THR A 43 19.45 21.44 -3.14
N THR A 44 19.99 22.33 -2.30
CA THR A 44 21.27 22.18 -1.61
C THR A 44 21.13 21.30 -0.35
N GLU A 45 22.26 20.98 0.27
CA GLU A 45 22.31 20.16 1.50
C GLU A 45 21.84 20.89 2.76
N ASN A 46 21.80 22.23 2.72
CA ASN A 46 21.46 23.07 3.88
C ASN A 46 19.97 23.41 3.96
N GLU A 47 19.16 22.87 3.07
CA GLU A 47 17.72 23.10 3.01
C GLU A 47 16.96 21.78 2.87
N SER A 48 15.67 21.78 3.22
CA SER A 48 14.83 20.59 3.06
C SER A 48 14.61 20.26 1.58
N ALA A 49 14.76 18.98 1.22
CA ALA A 49 14.44 18.48 -0.12
C ALA A 49 12.98 18.75 -0.55
N ASN A 50 12.06 18.93 0.42
CA ASN A 50 10.67 19.28 0.14
C ASN A 50 10.54 20.63 -0.62
N TYR A 51 11.48 21.56 -0.43
CA TYR A 51 11.49 22.83 -1.16
C TYR A 51 11.79 22.66 -2.65
N GLY A 52 12.29 21.50 -3.07
CA GLY A 52 12.50 21.16 -4.47
C GLY A 52 11.20 21.02 -5.26
N TYR A 53 10.11 20.59 -4.62
CA TYR A 53 8.79 20.55 -5.23
C TYR A 53 8.10 21.92 -5.13
N LYS A 54 7.50 22.37 -6.24
CA LYS A 54 6.64 23.55 -6.29
C LYS A 54 5.19 23.11 -6.55
N PHE A 55 4.27 23.64 -5.76
CA PHE A 55 2.85 23.34 -5.91
C PHE A 55 2.34 23.72 -7.30
N GLY A 56 1.81 22.73 -8.04
CA GLY A 56 1.27 22.92 -9.37
C GLY A 56 2.29 22.84 -10.51
N GLN A 57 3.53 22.41 -10.25
CA GLN A 57 4.50 22.14 -11.32
C GLN A 57 4.00 21.03 -12.26
N GLU A 58 4.35 21.12 -13.54
CA GLU A 58 3.94 20.16 -14.56
C GLU A 58 4.81 18.89 -14.56
N GLU A 59 6.08 19.03 -14.20
CA GLU A 59 7.07 17.94 -14.22
C GLU A 59 7.01 17.07 -12.95
N GLU A 60 7.24 15.77 -13.12
CA GLU A 60 7.30 14.81 -12.02
C GLU A 60 8.51 15.08 -11.10
N THR A 61 8.31 15.01 -9.79
CA THR A 61 9.36 15.35 -8.79
C THR A 61 10.37 14.22 -8.52
N TYR A 62 10.14 13.03 -9.06
CA TYR A 62 10.95 11.83 -8.82
C TYR A 62 11.08 11.00 -10.09
N ASN A 63 12.13 10.18 -10.15
CA ASN A 63 12.38 9.32 -11.30
C ASN A 63 11.78 7.92 -11.10
N ILE A 64 10.59 7.69 -11.66
CA ILE A 64 9.91 6.39 -11.58
C ILE A 64 10.71 5.25 -12.22
N VAL A 65 11.50 5.52 -13.26
CA VAL A 65 12.34 4.50 -13.91
C VAL A 65 13.46 4.04 -12.98
N ALA A 66 14.05 4.97 -12.23
CA ALA A 66 15.05 4.66 -11.20
C ALA A 66 14.42 3.84 -10.06
N ALA A 67 13.25 4.25 -9.56
CA ALA A 67 12.52 3.51 -8.52
C ALA A 67 12.13 2.10 -8.97
N HIS A 68 11.58 1.97 -10.18
CA HIS A 68 11.23 0.68 -10.78
C HIS A 68 12.47 -0.21 -10.94
N GLY A 69 13.57 0.36 -11.44
CA GLY A 69 14.83 -0.36 -11.63
C GLY A 69 15.47 -0.81 -10.32
N TYR A 70 15.35 -0.04 -9.23
CA TYR A 70 15.79 -0.47 -7.90
C TYR A 70 14.93 -1.64 -7.40
N PHE A 71 13.61 -1.45 -7.34
CA PHE A 71 12.70 -2.45 -6.78
C PHE A 71 12.65 -3.75 -7.60
N GLY A 72 12.72 -3.63 -8.92
CA GLY A 72 12.78 -4.78 -9.83
C GLY A 72 14.06 -5.61 -9.68
N ARG A 73 15.16 -5.02 -9.21
CA ARG A 73 16.38 -5.77 -8.85
C ARG A 73 16.33 -6.33 -7.43
N LEU A 74 15.62 -5.66 -6.52
CA LEU A 74 15.46 -6.11 -5.13
C LEU A 74 14.66 -7.42 -5.03
N ILE A 75 13.60 -7.56 -5.83
CA ILE A 75 12.71 -8.72 -5.79
C ILE A 75 12.84 -9.54 -7.08
N PHE A 76 12.19 -9.11 -8.17
CA PHE A 76 12.40 -9.56 -9.54
C PHE A 76 11.66 -8.59 -10.48
N GLN A 77 12.11 -8.43 -11.73
CA GLN A 77 11.70 -7.32 -12.60
C GLN A 77 10.18 -7.19 -12.80
N TYR A 78 9.48 -8.31 -12.93
CA TYR A 78 8.03 -8.35 -13.15
C TYR A 78 7.18 -8.09 -11.88
N ALA A 79 7.79 -8.10 -10.69
CA ALA A 79 7.11 -7.74 -9.44
C ALA A 79 6.94 -6.23 -9.25
N SER A 80 7.64 -5.43 -10.07
CA SER A 80 7.68 -3.98 -9.92
C SER A 80 6.72 -3.28 -10.88
N PHE A 81 6.06 -2.23 -10.41
CA PHE A 81 5.20 -1.40 -11.25
C PHE A 81 6.05 -0.46 -12.10
N ASN A 82 5.84 -0.46 -13.41
CA ASN A 82 6.39 0.53 -14.34
C ASN A 82 5.33 1.54 -14.84
N ASN A 83 4.07 1.35 -14.44
CA ASN A 83 2.96 2.25 -14.73
C ASN A 83 2.42 2.84 -13.42
N SER A 84 2.58 4.15 -13.24
CA SER A 84 2.14 4.86 -12.03
C SER A 84 0.64 4.69 -11.76
N ARG A 85 -0.21 4.68 -12.80
CA ARG A 85 -1.67 4.52 -12.62
C ARG A 85 -2.03 3.16 -12.05
N ALA A 86 -1.38 2.10 -12.54
CA ALA A 86 -1.59 0.75 -12.05
C ALA A 86 -1.10 0.60 -10.60
N LEU A 87 0.05 1.19 -10.25
CA LEU A 87 0.56 1.24 -8.89
C LEU A 87 -0.45 1.90 -7.94
N HIS A 88 -0.89 3.12 -8.26
CA HIS A 88 -1.80 3.86 -7.38
C HIS A 88 -3.19 3.21 -7.28
N PHE A 89 -3.68 2.61 -8.37
CA PHE A 89 -4.88 1.78 -8.33
C PHE A 89 -4.73 0.61 -7.35
N PHE A 90 -3.60 -0.12 -7.41
CA PHE A 90 -3.32 -1.21 -6.48
C PHE A 90 -3.23 -0.76 -5.02
N LEU A 91 -2.54 0.37 -4.76
CA LEU A 91 -2.42 0.96 -3.42
C LEU A 91 -3.79 1.30 -2.81
N GLY A 92 -4.74 1.78 -3.63
CA GLY A 92 -6.12 1.99 -3.18
C GLY A 92 -6.91 0.69 -3.03
N LEU A 93 -6.79 -0.23 -3.99
CA LEU A 93 -7.57 -1.46 -4.04
C LEU A 93 -7.28 -2.39 -2.86
N TRP A 94 -6.00 -2.63 -2.54
CA TRP A 94 -5.58 -3.63 -1.56
C TRP A 94 -6.22 -3.46 -0.17
N PRO A 95 -6.07 -2.30 0.51
CA PRO A 95 -6.68 -2.12 1.82
C PRO A 95 -8.22 -2.09 1.74
N VAL A 96 -8.79 -1.52 0.67
CA VAL A 96 -10.26 -1.42 0.50
C VAL A 96 -10.90 -2.80 0.43
N VAL A 97 -10.37 -3.69 -0.43
CA VAL A 97 -10.90 -5.06 -0.56
C VAL A 97 -10.76 -5.83 0.75
N GLY A 98 -9.62 -5.69 1.44
CA GLY A 98 -9.43 -6.34 2.75
C GLY A 98 -10.48 -5.91 3.78
N ILE A 99 -10.75 -4.61 3.89
CA ILE A 99 -11.77 -4.09 4.82
C ILE A 99 -13.19 -4.51 4.41
N TRP A 100 -13.50 -4.57 3.11
CA TRP A 100 -14.79 -5.12 2.65
C TRP A 100 -15.01 -6.55 3.11
N PHE A 101 -13.99 -7.41 3.02
CA PHE A 101 -14.09 -8.77 3.55
C PHE A 101 -14.27 -8.77 5.06
N THR A 102 -13.51 -7.98 5.83
CA THR A 102 -13.74 -7.88 7.29
C THR A 102 -15.20 -7.51 7.61
N ALA A 103 -15.76 -6.53 6.90
CA ALA A 103 -17.14 -6.11 7.08
C ALA A 103 -18.12 -7.25 6.74
N LEU A 104 -17.91 -7.95 5.62
CA LEU A 104 -18.68 -9.14 5.26
C LEU A 104 -18.58 -10.24 6.33
N GLY A 105 -17.39 -10.47 6.90
CA GLY A 105 -17.18 -11.47 7.94
C GLY A 105 -17.98 -11.17 9.20
N VAL A 106 -18.02 -9.90 9.63
CA VAL A 106 -18.86 -9.48 10.76
C VAL A 106 -20.34 -9.66 10.42
N MET A 107 -20.76 -9.30 9.20
CA MET A 107 -22.15 -9.49 8.74
C MET A 107 -22.57 -10.96 8.72
N THR A 108 -21.71 -11.90 8.31
CA THR A 108 -22.04 -13.33 8.30
C THR A 108 -22.04 -13.94 9.68
N MET A 109 -21.09 -13.57 10.54
CA MET A 109 -21.04 -14.03 11.94
C MET A 109 -22.25 -13.53 12.76
N ALA A 110 -22.85 -12.40 12.40
CA ALA A 110 -24.11 -11.94 12.99
C ALA A 110 -25.29 -12.92 12.78
N PHE A 111 -25.20 -13.80 11.76
CA PHE A 111 -26.14 -14.89 11.52
C PHE A 111 -25.55 -16.26 11.89
N ASN A 112 -24.57 -16.29 12.81
CA ASN A 112 -23.91 -17.48 13.35
C ASN A 112 -23.17 -18.34 12.32
N LEU A 113 -22.78 -17.78 11.17
CA LEU A 113 -21.82 -18.40 10.26
C LEU A 113 -20.41 -18.10 10.76
N ASN A 114 -19.92 -18.96 11.66
CA ASN A 114 -18.68 -18.78 12.42
C ASN A 114 -17.42 -19.22 11.65
N GLY A 115 -16.25 -18.92 12.21
CA GLY A 115 -14.93 -19.29 11.68
C GLY A 115 -14.56 -20.75 11.85
#